data_AF-A0A7I0JL41-F1
#
_entry.id   AF-A0A7I0JL41-F1
#
_cell.length_a   1.000
_cell.length_b   1.000
_cell.length_c   1.000
_cell.angle_alpha   90.00
_cell.angle_beta   90.00
_cell.angle_gamma   90.00
#
_symmetry.space_group_name_H-M   'P 1'
#
loop_
_entity.id
_entity.type
_entity.pdbx_description
1 polymer ?
#
loop_
_entity_poly.entity_id
_entity_poly.type
_entity_poly.pdbx_seq_one_letter_code
_entity_poly.pdbx_strand_id
1 'polypeptide(L)'
;MILSAKFLHNEVSENRNNSVLIRLNSPTGAANPDRRPIVLGLAIDRSWSMKGEKLEAVIQAASSLVNWLTRRDFLSVVAYAEDIHVIQPIVQLVEKTSIVNRIHTILPGTSTNLSGGWLHTLRGLEMFSDPSVYKRAILLTDGNPTQGITDPVDLIQIASDHYKKGISTTVIGFGDDFNEILLKDFADAGGGNFYYIESPEGTGDIFFREFGDIGSLYAQSIETKVLFGKDVEFLELISDIPFYTEMDPDQPSRIKSVVLQCGDMRADDIRNIVVRVRTHPENLIHNSDQIGGIKISSSFYNLSEKMKLENVEFELKPDWKSQSVKEDADVIVETIVAKSGKALKKASSLIKEGSLEDASKILSALIKEVDHQIDLAPEVMSSLKSRLEALETKIKENSKTAGKHLMAGASDIQYRNIDPISEDIEYHDQIFVYKSTGDIDLYKCPELKTNIQEKMHEGFRFIVINLKASSYIDSSAIGTLIQISGWLKRRGGELVVSDLRDSVKKVFSITRLESHIRVADTEEAARIVINDVIQERSL
;
A
#
# COMPACT_ATOMS: atom_id res chain seq x y z
N MET A 1 17.68 -1.54 6.23
CA MET A 1 16.47 -2.36 6.01
C MET A 1 16.46 -3.43 7.06
N ILE A 2 15.31 -3.83 7.60
CA ILE A 2 15.20 -4.95 8.51
C ILE A 2 14.64 -6.13 7.71
N LEU A 3 15.40 -7.22 7.66
CA LEU A 3 14.97 -8.50 7.06
C LEU A 3 14.64 -9.46 8.20
N SER A 4 13.45 -10.06 8.17
CA SER A 4 13.06 -11.14 9.07
C SER A 4 12.35 -12.25 8.31
N ALA A 5 12.34 -13.45 8.87
CA ALA A 5 11.58 -14.56 8.33
C ALA A 5 11.08 -15.51 9.42
N LYS A 6 9.97 -16.21 9.15
CA LYS A 6 9.35 -17.18 10.05
C LYS A 6 8.77 -18.38 9.29
N PHE A 7 8.81 -19.54 9.91
CA PHE A 7 8.06 -20.73 9.45
C PHE A 7 6.64 -20.70 10.01
N LEU A 8 5.68 -21.23 9.25
CA LEU A 8 4.34 -21.54 9.76
C LEU A 8 4.44 -22.54 10.91
N HIS A 9 5.21 -23.60 10.70
CA HIS A 9 5.56 -24.57 11.73
C HIS A 9 7.06 -24.46 11.99
N ASN A 10 7.47 -23.73 13.04
CA ASN A 10 8.89 -23.64 13.39
C ASN A 10 9.41 -24.95 14.02
N GLU A 11 8.52 -25.67 14.70
CA GLU A 11 8.75 -26.94 15.36
C GLU A 11 8.38 -28.08 14.40
N VAL A 12 9.37 -28.83 13.90
CA VAL A 12 9.16 -29.82 12.84
C VAL A 12 9.90 -31.11 13.15
N SER A 13 9.19 -32.16 13.55
CA SER A 13 9.78 -33.49 13.82
C SER A 13 9.68 -34.46 12.64
N GLU A 14 8.90 -34.13 11.59
CA GLU A 14 8.60 -35.01 10.45
C GLU A 14 8.54 -34.25 9.12
N ASN A 15 8.60 -34.99 8.00
CA ASN A 15 8.45 -34.42 6.67
C ASN A 15 7.09 -33.75 6.48
N ARG A 16 7.08 -32.46 6.14
CA ARG A 16 5.82 -31.74 5.90
C ARG A 16 5.98 -30.57 4.96
N ASN A 17 4.87 -30.21 4.31
CA ASN A 17 4.77 -28.92 3.64
C ASN A 17 4.66 -27.82 4.70
N ASN A 18 5.33 -26.70 4.48
CA ASN A 18 5.43 -25.58 5.40
C ASN A 18 5.38 -24.27 4.59
N SER A 19 4.91 -23.19 5.20
CA SER A 19 4.99 -21.85 4.61
C SER A 19 6.07 -21.05 5.32
N VAL A 20 6.79 -20.22 4.55
CA VAL A 20 7.81 -19.31 5.06
C VAL A 20 7.39 -17.91 4.71
N LEU A 21 7.19 -17.07 5.72
CA LEU A 21 7.02 -15.63 5.57
C LEU A 21 8.38 -14.98 5.63
N ILE A 22 8.74 -14.21 4.60
CA ILE A 22 9.92 -13.34 4.56
C ILE A 22 9.40 -11.91 4.53
N ARG A 23 9.88 -11.08 5.47
CA ARG A 23 9.45 -9.70 5.61
C ARG A 23 10.65 -8.76 5.45
N LEU A 24 10.52 -7.82 4.52
CA LEU A 24 11.43 -6.70 4.36
C LEU A 24 10.75 -5.46 4.92
N ASN A 25 11.36 -4.83 5.92
CA ASN A 25 10.83 -3.61 6.54
C ASN A 25 11.81 -2.46 6.33
N SER A 26 11.35 -1.37 5.74
CA SER A 26 12.14 -0.16 5.59
C SER A 26 11.99 0.68 6.85
N PRO A 27 13.04 1.40 7.27
CA PRO A 27 12.91 2.29 8.41
C PRO A 27 11.86 3.38 8.14
N THR A 28 11.15 3.76 9.19
CA THR A 28 10.17 4.85 9.16
C THR A 28 10.83 6.14 8.72
N GLY A 29 10.23 6.83 7.75
CA GLY A 29 10.73 8.09 7.18
C GLY A 29 10.60 9.32 8.10
N ALA A 30 10.62 9.14 9.42
CA ALA A 30 10.56 10.25 10.37
C ALA A 30 11.88 11.05 10.30
N ALA A 31 11.81 12.25 9.72
CA ALA A 31 12.89 13.22 9.62
C ALA A 31 14.14 12.74 8.88
N ASN A 32 14.05 12.51 7.57
CA ASN A 32 15.23 12.59 6.71
C ASN A 32 15.42 14.05 6.23
N PRO A 33 16.32 14.85 6.84
CA PRO A 33 16.63 16.20 6.36
C PRO A 33 17.17 16.22 4.92
N ASP A 34 17.65 15.07 4.43
CA ASP A 34 18.12 14.82 3.06
C ASP A 34 17.02 14.27 2.12
N ARG A 35 15.73 14.40 2.48
CA ARG A 35 14.63 14.06 1.55
C ARG A 35 14.80 14.84 0.24
N ARG A 36 14.99 14.09 -0.85
CA ARG A 36 15.05 14.60 -2.22
C ARG A 36 13.73 15.30 -2.57
N PRO A 37 13.77 16.52 -3.14
CA PRO A 37 12.59 17.17 -3.68
C PRO A 37 11.87 16.31 -4.70
N ILE A 38 10.54 16.39 -4.69
CA ILE A 38 9.70 15.72 -5.68
C ILE A 38 9.22 16.76 -6.68
N VAL A 39 9.30 16.40 -7.95
CA VAL A 39 8.71 17.13 -9.06
C VAL A 39 7.51 16.33 -9.54
N LEU A 40 6.32 16.84 -9.22
CA LEU A 40 5.06 16.16 -9.46
C LEU A 40 4.28 16.84 -10.59
N GLY A 41 3.72 16.04 -11.47
CA GLY A 41 2.82 16.47 -12.52
C GLY A 41 1.48 15.78 -12.39
N LEU A 42 0.40 16.54 -12.21
CA LEU A 42 -0.95 16.03 -12.07
C LEU A 42 -1.73 16.29 -13.37
N ALA A 43 -2.16 15.21 -14.03
CA ALA A 43 -3.05 15.25 -15.19
C ALA A 43 -4.46 14.83 -14.75
N ILE A 44 -5.38 15.79 -14.74
CA ILE A 44 -6.76 15.64 -14.28
C ILE A 44 -7.69 15.54 -15.48
N ASP A 45 -8.35 14.40 -15.65
CA ASP A 45 -9.48 14.27 -16.57
C ASP A 45 -10.65 15.11 -16.06
N ARG A 46 -11.15 16.00 -16.92
CA ARG A 46 -12.37 16.78 -16.67
C ARG A 46 -13.43 16.51 -17.72
N SER A 47 -13.36 15.41 -18.47
CA SER A 47 -14.34 15.03 -19.48
C SER A 47 -15.76 14.89 -18.90
N TRP A 48 -16.77 14.79 -19.76
CA TRP A 48 -18.16 14.79 -19.31
C TRP A 48 -18.49 13.61 -18.38
N SER A 49 -17.83 12.47 -18.55
CA SER A 49 -17.98 11.28 -17.69
C SER A 49 -17.54 11.52 -16.25
N MET A 50 -16.59 12.45 -16.03
CA MET A 50 -16.10 12.85 -14.71
C MET A 50 -17.08 13.74 -13.95
N LYS A 51 -18.14 14.27 -14.57
CA LYS A 51 -19.04 15.25 -13.94
C LYS A 51 -19.68 14.74 -12.64
N GLY A 52 -19.94 15.67 -11.72
CA GLY A 52 -20.62 15.39 -10.46
C GLY A 52 -19.63 14.90 -9.40
N GLU A 53 -20.01 13.87 -8.65
CA GLU A 53 -19.27 13.44 -7.47
C GLU A 53 -17.85 12.95 -7.78
N LYS A 54 -17.60 12.38 -8.98
CA LYS A 54 -16.26 11.95 -9.40
C LYS A 54 -15.29 13.13 -9.49
N LEU A 55 -15.64 14.19 -10.22
CA LEU A 55 -14.81 15.37 -10.34
C LEU A 55 -14.68 16.07 -8.99
N GLU A 56 -15.75 16.17 -8.20
CA GLU A 56 -15.66 16.74 -6.85
C GLU A 56 -14.65 15.98 -5.97
N ALA A 57 -14.67 14.64 -6.00
CA ALA A 57 -13.72 13.80 -5.29
C ALA A 57 -12.28 14.02 -5.79
N VAL A 58 -12.07 14.06 -7.10
CA VAL A 58 -10.76 14.36 -7.70
C VAL A 58 -10.23 15.72 -7.25
N ILE A 59 -11.08 16.75 -7.25
CA ILE A 59 -10.70 18.10 -6.85
C ILE A 59 -10.33 18.17 -5.37
N GLN A 60 -11.11 17.51 -4.50
CA GLN A 60 -10.79 17.41 -3.08
C GLN A 60 -9.48 16.68 -2.84
N ALA A 61 -9.24 15.60 -3.56
CA ALA A 61 -8.08 14.75 -3.39
C ALA A 61 -6.80 15.40 -3.96
N ALA A 62 -6.89 16.05 -5.11
CA ALA A 62 -5.84 16.91 -5.65
C ALA A 62 -5.49 18.08 -4.71
N SER A 63 -6.50 18.67 -4.06
CA SER A 63 -6.29 19.74 -3.07
C SER A 63 -5.57 19.23 -1.82
N SER A 64 -5.93 18.04 -1.34
CA SER A 64 -5.24 17.37 -0.22
C SER A 64 -3.78 17.06 -0.55
N LEU A 65 -3.51 16.59 -1.77
CA LEU A 65 -2.15 16.36 -2.28
C LEU A 65 -1.27 17.62 -2.23
N VAL A 66 -1.77 18.75 -2.72
CA VAL A 66 -1.05 20.03 -2.65
C VAL A 66 -0.63 20.36 -1.21
N ASN A 67 -1.50 20.02 -0.25
CA ASN A 67 -1.23 20.25 1.16
C ASN A 67 -0.19 19.29 1.74
N TRP A 68 -0.13 18.04 1.26
CA TRP A 68 0.87 17.05 1.67
C TRP A 68 2.28 17.32 1.15
N LEU A 69 2.41 17.84 -0.07
CA LEU A 69 3.72 18.20 -0.64
C LEU A 69 4.41 19.28 0.20
N THR A 70 5.73 19.32 0.25
CA THR A 70 6.49 20.33 1.01
C THR A 70 6.82 21.54 0.16
N ARG A 71 7.31 22.63 0.77
CA ARG A 71 7.79 23.82 0.03
C ARG A 71 9.06 23.57 -0.80
N ARG A 72 9.70 22.41 -0.63
CA ARG A 72 10.83 21.98 -1.46
C ARG A 72 10.36 21.27 -2.73
N ASP A 73 9.12 20.81 -2.77
CA ASP A 73 8.55 20.07 -3.90
C ASP A 73 8.05 21.01 -5.00
N PHE A 74 7.93 20.49 -6.21
CA PHE A 74 7.45 21.17 -7.40
C PHE A 74 6.16 20.51 -7.88
N LEU A 75 5.20 21.30 -8.34
CA LEU A 75 3.92 20.79 -8.82
C LEU A 75 3.52 21.47 -10.12
N SER A 76 3.11 20.65 -11.08
CA SER A 76 2.32 21.05 -12.25
C SER A 76 0.93 20.45 -12.16
N VAL A 77 -0.10 21.20 -12.54
CA VAL A 77 -1.47 20.69 -12.66
C VAL A 77 -2.01 21.03 -14.04
N VAL A 78 -2.40 19.99 -14.76
CA VAL A 78 -2.99 20.06 -16.09
C VAL A 78 -4.37 19.42 -16.00
N ALA A 79 -5.41 20.12 -16.45
CA ALA A 79 -6.74 19.58 -16.58
C ALA A 79 -7.06 19.39 -18.07
N TYR A 80 -7.53 18.20 -18.46
CA TYR A 80 -7.71 17.86 -19.87
C TYR A 80 -9.12 17.33 -20.16
N ALA A 81 -9.64 17.72 -21.33
CA ALA A 81 -10.84 17.15 -21.94
C ALA A 81 -10.63 17.11 -23.46
N GLU A 82 -11.41 17.84 -24.28
CA GLU A 82 -11.08 18.11 -25.69
C GLU A 82 -9.78 18.91 -25.87
N ASP A 83 -9.52 19.80 -24.93
CA ASP A 83 -8.39 20.71 -24.86
C ASP A 83 -7.61 20.54 -23.55
N ILE A 84 -6.38 21.05 -23.54
CA ILE A 84 -5.44 20.91 -22.43
C ILE A 84 -5.33 22.28 -21.74
N HIS A 85 -5.77 22.34 -20.49
CA HIS A 85 -5.68 23.54 -19.65
C HIS A 85 -4.60 23.39 -18.59
N VAL A 86 -3.58 24.24 -18.65
CA VAL A 86 -2.55 24.32 -17.60
C VAL A 86 -3.10 25.16 -16.46
N ILE A 87 -3.57 24.49 -15.41
CA ILE A 87 -4.10 25.13 -14.20
C ILE A 87 -2.95 25.70 -13.36
N GLN A 88 -1.84 24.96 -13.30
CA GLN A 88 -0.63 25.36 -12.62
C GLN A 88 0.57 24.91 -13.46
N PRO A 89 1.39 25.84 -14.02
CA PRO A 89 2.67 25.45 -14.59
C PRO A 89 3.57 24.89 -13.50
N ILE A 90 4.54 24.07 -13.89
CA ILE A 90 5.46 23.45 -12.94
C ILE A 90 6.28 24.52 -12.18
N VAL A 91 5.99 24.66 -10.89
CA VAL A 91 6.67 25.63 -10.02
C VAL A 91 6.93 25.02 -8.65
N GLN A 92 7.92 25.55 -7.96
CA GLN A 92 8.16 25.21 -6.56
C GLN A 92 6.97 25.66 -5.70
N LEU A 93 6.54 24.80 -4.76
CA LEU A 93 5.36 24.99 -3.93
C LEU A 93 5.59 26.02 -2.81
N VAL A 94 5.68 27.29 -3.17
CA VAL A 94 5.81 28.39 -2.19
C VAL A 94 4.42 28.81 -1.66
N GLU A 95 3.41 28.87 -2.53
CA GLU A 95 2.04 29.30 -2.19
C GLU A 95 0.98 28.23 -2.55
N LYS A 96 0.76 27.31 -1.62
CA LYS A 96 -0.19 26.20 -1.77
C LYS A 96 -1.65 26.64 -1.91
N THR A 97 -2.09 27.62 -1.12
CA THR A 97 -3.48 28.10 -1.10
C THR A 97 -3.93 28.62 -2.47
N SER A 98 -3.04 29.32 -3.16
CA SER A 98 -3.28 29.86 -4.51
C SER A 98 -3.50 28.73 -5.54
N ILE A 99 -2.77 27.62 -5.39
CA ILE A 99 -2.88 26.45 -6.27
C ILE A 99 -4.18 25.70 -6.01
N VAL A 100 -4.52 25.47 -4.73
CA VAL A 100 -5.79 24.84 -4.34
C VAL A 100 -6.98 25.62 -4.91
N ASN A 101 -6.98 26.95 -4.79
CA ASN A 101 -8.03 27.78 -5.38
C ASN A 101 -8.13 27.64 -6.90
N ARG A 102 -6.99 27.53 -7.60
CA ARG A 102 -6.98 27.27 -9.06
C ARG A 102 -7.54 25.90 -9.40
N ILE A 103 -7.18 24.86 -8.65
CA ILE A 103 -7.73 23.50 -8.84
C ILE A 103 -9.27 23.53 -8.72
N HIS A 104 -9.83 24.23 -7.74
CA HIS A 104 -11.29 24.38 -7.58
C HIS A 104 -12.00 25.08 -8.75
N THR A 105 -11.27 25.72 -9.67
CA THR A 105 -11.85 26.34 -10.88
C THR A 105 -12.04 25.36 -12.05
N ILE A 106 -11.57 24.11 -11.92
CA ILE A 106 -11.72 23.10 -12.97
C ILE A 106 -13.20 22.74 -13.14
N LEU A 107 -13.69 22.88 -14.37
CA LEU A 107 -15.09 22.59 -14.74
C LEU A 107 -15.16 21.42 -15.73
N PRO A 108 -16.27 20.66 -15.75
CA PRO A 108 -16.47 19.60 -16.73
C PRO A 108 -16.39 20.10 -18.18
N GLY A 109 -15.68 19.36 -19.02
CA GLY A 109 -15.61 19.49 -20.48
C GLY A 109 -16.40 18.38 -21.17
N THR A 110 -16.05 18.08 -22.43
CA THR A 110 -16.82 17.17 -23.28
C THR A 110 -16.13 15.82 -23.50
N SER A 111 -14.98 15.79 -24.17
CA SER A 111 -14.29 14.56 -24.61
C SER A 111 -13.01 14.27 -23.82
N THR A 112 -12.30 13.19 -24.16
CA THR A 112 -11.17 12.67 -23.37
C THR A 112 -9.89 12.59 -24.21
N ASN A 113 -9.11 13.69 -24.24
CA ASN A 113 -7.76 13.73 -24.81
C ASN A 113 -6.70 13.38 -23.76
N LEU A 114 -6.73 12.12 -23.32
CA LEU A 114 -5.85 11.58 -22.27
C LEU A 114 -4.37 11.76 -22.62
N SER A 115 -3.98 11.37 -23.85
CA SER A 115 -2.60 11.46 -24.31
C SER A 115 -2.10 12.90 -24.29
N GLY A 116 -2.93 13.87 -24.69
CA GLY A 116 -2.58 15.28 -24.65
C GLY A 116 -2.28 15.78 -23.24
N GLY A 117 -3.19 15.55 -22.29
CA GLY A 117 -3.01 15.98 -20.90
C GLY A 117 -1.80 15.34 -20.22
N TRP A 118 -1.62 14.04 -20.43
CA TRP A 118 -0.50 13.29 -19.88
C TRP A 118 0.84 13.67 -20.51
N LEU A 119 0.95 13.74 -21.84
CA LEU A 119 2.19 14.14 -22.51
C LEU A 119 2.60 15.58 -22.16
N HIS A 120 1.63 16.49 -22.00
CA HIS A 120 1.92 17.84 -21.55
C HIS A 120 2.55 17.84 -20.15
N THR A 121 2.04 16.99 -19.28
CA THR A 121 2.55 16.78 -17.92
C THR A 121 3.97 16.22 -17.95
N LEU A 122 4.22 15.16 -18.75
CA LEU A 122 5.54 14.56 -18.92
C LEU A 122 6.56 15.57 -19.44
N ARG A 123 6.19 16.39 -20.43
CA ARG A 123 7.06 17.43 -20.98
C ARG A 123 7.50 18.44 -19.93
N GLY A 124 6.61 18.83 -19.02
CA GLY A 124 6.95 19.72 -17.90
C GLY A 124 7.94 19.06 -16.93
N LEU A 125 7.79 17.76 -16.66
CA LEU A 125 8.69 16.99 -15.81
C LEU A 125 10.07 16.77 -16.45
N GLU A 126 10.13 16.54 -17.76
CA GLU A 126 11.38 16.37 -18.51
C GLU A 126 12.30 17.59 -18.46
N MET A 127 11.74 18.79 -18.28
CA MET A 127 12.53 20.02 -18.15
C MET A 127 13.44 20.04 -16.91
N PHE A 128 13.19 19.15 -15.93
CA PHE A 128 14.04 18.99 -14.76
C PHE A 128 15.18 18.01 -15.08
N SER A 129 16.38 18.56 -15.23
CA SER A 129 17.62 17.83 -15.50
C SER A 129 18.38 17.40 -14.24
N ASP A 130 17.96 17.85 -13.06
CA ASP A 130 18.60 17.51 -11.80
C ASP A 130 18.34 16.02 -11.45
N PRO A 131 19.37 15.17 -11.36
CA PRO A 131 19.19 13.76 -10.99
C PRO A 131 18.87 13.57 -9.50
N SER A 132 18.99 14.63 -8.69
CA SER A 132 18.69 14.60 -7.26
C SER A 132 17.21 14.78 -6.93
N VAL A 133 16.35 15.04 -7.93
CA VAL A 133 14.90 15.15 -7.73
C VAL A 133 14.16 13.94 -8.29
N TYR A 134 13.07 13.56 -7.62
CA TYR A 134 12.23 12.46 -8.10
C TYR A 134 11.10 13.01 -8.96
N LYS A 135 10.94 12.50 -10.19
CA LYS A 135 9.95 12.97 -11.16
C LYS A 135 8.79 11.98 -11.27
N ARG A 136 7.57 12.46 -11.06
CA ARG A 136 6.37 11.62 -11.13
C ARG A 136 5.22 12.32 -11.84
N ALA A 137 4.59 11.62 -12.76
CA ALA A 137 3.30 11.99 -13.33
C ALA A 137 2.18 11.15 -12.66
N ILE A 138 1.04 11.79 -12.41
CA ILE A 138 -0.16 11.14 -11.91
C ILE A 138 -1.28 11.46 -12.87
N LEU A 139 -1.86 10.41 -13.43
CA LEU A 139 -2.98 10.48 -14.34
C LEU A 139 -4.26 10.09 -13.62
N LEU A 140 -5.23 11.00 -13.58
CA LEU A 140 -6.56 10.79 -13.00
C LEU A 140 -7.54 10.71 -14.17
N THR A 141 -8.20 9.58 -14.38
CA THR A 141 -9.06 9.35 -15.55
C THR A 141 -10.22 8.43 -15.21
N ASP A 142 -11.40 8.62 -15.81
CA ASP A 142 -12.49 7.63 -15.79
C ASP A 142 -12.75 6.95 -17.12
N GLY A 143 -11.97 7.30 -18.15
CA GLY A 143 -12.32 7.03 -19.53
C GLY A 143 -11.27 6.29 -20.34
N ASN A 144 -11.73 5.81 -21.50
CA ASN A 144 -10.89 5.38 -22.60
C ASN A 144 -10.46 6.62 -23.43
N PRO A 145 -9.21 6.70 -23.91
CA PRO A 145 -8.80 7.77 -24.79
C PRO A 145 -9.72 7.87 -26.02
N THR A 146 -10.31 9.05 -26.25
CA THR A 146 -11.18 9.29 -27.42
C THR A 146 -10.54 10.21 -28.46
N GLN A 147 -9.52 10.98 -28.05
CA GLN A 147 -8.75 11.86 -28.91
C GLN A 147 -7.24 11.74 -28.65
N GLY A 148 -6.44 12.13 -29.65
CA GLY A 148 -4.99 12.03 -29.61
C GLY A 148 -4.51 10.59 -29.87
N ILE A 149 -3.52 10.14 -29.12
CA ILE A 149 -3.04 8.75 -29.14
C ILE A 149 -4.03 7.90 -28.36
N THR A 150 -4.70 6.99 -29.07
CA THR A 150 -5.70 6.09 -28.50
C THR A 150 -5.28 4.63 -28.51
N ASP A 151 -4.19 4.29 -29.22
CA ASP A 151 -3.66 2.92 -29.25
C ASP A 151 -2.99 2.58 -27.90
N PRO A 152 -3.43 1.49 -27.22
CA PRO A 152 -2.84 1.03 -25.97
C PRO A 152 -1.33 0.78 -26.06
N VAL A 153 -0.86 0.21 -27.19
CA VAL A 153 0.54 -0.17 -27.38
C VAL A 153 1.44 1.06 -27.40
N ASP A 154 1.00 2.12 -28.09
CA ASP A 154 1.73 3.38 -28.16
C ASP A 154 1.82 4.05 -26.79
N LEU A 155 0.72 4.07 -26.02
CA LEU A 155 0.71 4.64 -24.67
C LEU A 155 1.67 3.91 -23.73
N ILE A 156 1.63 2.57 -23.73
CA ILE A 156 2.53 1.72 -22.93
C ILE A 156 3.99 1.96 -23.32
N GLN A 157 4.28 2.05 -24.63
CA GLN A 157 5.63 2.32 -25.11
C GLN A 157 6.14 3.69 -24.65
N ILE A 158 5.32 4.73 -24.78
CA ILE A 158 5.67 6.08 -24.30
C ILE A 158 5.92 6.07 -22.79
N ALA A 159 5.11 5.35 -22.01
CA ALA A 159 5.28 5.26 -20.56
C ALA A 159 6.61 4.58 -20.21
N SER A 160 6.93 3.47 -20.86
CA SER A 160 8.20 2.77 -20.71
C SER A 160 9.40 3.66 -21.05
N ASP A 161 9.32 4.43 -22.13
CA ASP A 161 10.41 5.29 -22.55
C ASP A 161 10.62 6.49 -21.62
N HIS A 162 9.56 7.03 -21.02
CA HIS A 162 9.70 8.08 -19.99
C HIS A 162 10.15 7.52 -18.64
N TYR A 163 9.77 6.27 -18.32
CA TYR A 163 10.29 5.59 -17.15
C TYR A 163 11.81 5.39 -17.24
N LYS A 164 12.33 4.99 -18.41
CA LYS A 164 13.78 4.93 -18.67
C LYS A 164 14.49 6.29 -18.50
N LYS A 165 13.78 7.40 -18.67
CA LYS A 165 14.28 8.77 -18.42
C LYS A 165 14.11 9.20 -16.95
N GLY A 166 13.68 8.30 -16.07
CA GLY A 166 13.50 8.53 -14.64
C GLY A 166 12.20 9.27 -14.28
N ILE A 167 11.16 9.19 -15.12
CA ILE A 167 9.84 9.76 -14.85
C ILE A 167 8.82 8.64 -14.68
N SER A 168 8.37 8.41 -13.45
CA SER A 168 7.35 7.39 -13.18
C SER A 168 5.94 7.89 -13.48
N THR A 169 5.04 7.06 -13.99
CA THR A 169 3.62 7.40 -14.19
C THR A 169 2.72 6.51 -13.34
N THR A 170 1.94 7.11 -12.45
CA THR A 170 0.87 6.44 -11.70
C THR A 170 -0.48 6.79 -12.34
N VAL A 171 -1.39 5.82 -12.34
CA VAL A 171 -2.69 5.93 -12.98
C VAL A 171 -3.79 5.62 -11.96
N ILE A 172 -4.76 6.52 -11.84
CA ILE A 172 -5.89 6.41 -10.94
C ILE A 172 -7.17 6.46 -11.78
N GLY A 173 -7.84 5.31 -11.86
CA GLY A 173 -9.09 5.10 -12.57
C GLY A 173 -10.32 5.40 -11.70
N PHE A 174 -11.31 6.13 -12.22
CA PHE A 174 -12.57 6.42 -11.52
C PHE A 174 -13.79 5.76 -12.20
N GLY A 175 -14.65 5.08 -11.44
CA GLY A 175 -15.90 4.50 -11.94
C GLY A 175 -15.73 3.40 -13.01
N ASP A 176 -16.82 2.88 -13.58
CA ASP A 176 -16.80 1.53 -14.19
C ASP A 176 -16.43 1.45 -15.68
N ASP A 177 -16.26 2.59 -16.35
CA ASP A 177 -16.33 2.71 -17.82
C ASP A 177 -14.96 2.86 -18.54
N PHE A 178 -13.87 2.34 -17.97
CA PHE A 178 -12.55 2.35 -18.60
C PHE A 178 -11.92 0.95 -18.79
N ASN A 179 -10.89 0.85 -19.64
CA ASN A 179 -10.11 -0.37 -19.86
C ASN A 179 -9.00 -0.51 -18.81
N GLU A 180 -9.27 -1.26 -17.75
CA GLU A 180 -8.33 -1.51 -16.65
C GLU A 180 -7.04 -2.20 -17.08
N ILE A 181 -7.11 -3.17 -18.01
CA ILE A 181 -5.91 -3.90 -18.45
C ILE A 181 -4.94 -2.88 -19.06
N LEU A 182 -5.48 -2.00 -19.91
CA LEU A 182 -4.71 -0.92 -20.50
C LEU A 182 -4.14 0.02 -19.44
N LEU A 183 -4.96 0.53 -18.50
CA LEU A 183 -4.48 1.49 -17.50
C LEU A 183 -3.46 0.87 -16.53
N LYS A 184 -3.60 -0.43 -16.24
CA LYS A 184 -2.64 -1.17 -15.43
C LYS A 184 -1.34 -1.43 -16.17
N ASP A 185 -1.39 -1.99 -17.38
CA ASP A 185 -0.19 -2.22 -18.20
C ASP A 185 0.54 -0.90 -18.46
N PHE A 186 -0.22 0.19 -18.59
CA PHE A 186 0.29 1.55 -18.73
C PHE A 186 1.00 2.06 -17.46
N ALA A 187 0.43 1.84 -16.28
CA ALA A 187 1.07 2.17 -15.00
C ALA A 187 2.31 1.31 -14.74
N ASP A 188 2.21 -0.01 -14.97
CA ASP A 188 3.29 -0.99 -14.79
C ASP A 188 4.47 -0.65 -15.71
N ALA A 189 4.20 -0.35 -16.99
CA ALA A 189 5.23 0.09 -17.93
C ALA A 189 5.82 1.46 -17.57
N GLY A 190 5.00 2.34 -16.98
CA GLY A 190 5.41 3.64 -16.46
C GLY A 190 6.16 3.58 -15.13
N GLY A 191 6.37 2.40 -14.54
CA GLY A 191 7.03 2.22 -13.24
C GLY A 191 6.30 2.90 -12.08
N GLY A 192 4.99 3.08 -12.20
CA GLY A 192 4.12 3.61 -11.16
C GLY A 192 3.02 2.63 -10.77
N ASN A 193 2.04 3.12 -10.02
CA ASN A 193 0.97 2.28 -9.48
C ASN A 193 -0.32 2.46 -10.28
N PHE A 194 -1.18 1.45 -10.25
CA PHE A 194 -2.56 1.55 -10.72
C PHE A 194 -3.53 1.45 -9.54
N TYR A 195 -4.45 2.42 -9.45
CA TYR A 195 -5.51 2.43 -8.45
C TYR A 195 -6.88 2.58 -9.11
N TYR A 196 -7.90 1.99 -8.49
CA TYR A 196 -9.29 2.10 -8.94
C TYR A 196 -10.17 2.63 -7.81
N ILE A 197 -10.95 3.66 -8.11
CA ILE A 197 -11.89 4.30 -7.19
C ILE A 197 -13.30 4.03 -7.69
N GLU A 198 -13.99 3.13 -6.99
CA GLU A 198 -15.39 2.77 -7.27
C GLU A 198 -16.35 3.88 -6.86
N SER A 199 -16.12 4.50 -5.69
CA SER A 199 -16.96 5.57 -5.16
C SER A 199 -16.14 6.70 -4.50
N PRO A 200 -16.68 7.94 -4.46
CA PRO A 200 -16.03 9.10 -3.84
C PRO A 200 -15.51 8.85 -2.42
N GLU A 201 -16.20 8.02 -1.63
CA GLU A 201 -15.87 7.72 -0.24
C GLU A 201 -14.51 7.00 -0.09
N GLY A 202 -14.10 6.20 -1.08
CA GLY A 202 -12.81 5.49 -1.08
C GLY A 202 -11.62 6.31 -1.61
N THR A 203 -11.88 7.51 -2.14
CA THR A 203 -10.87 8.39 -2.75
C THR A 203 -9.80 8.79 -1.74
N GLY A 204 -10.20 9.14 -0.51
CA GLY A 204 -9.29 9.61 0.53
C GLY A 204 -8.22 8.58 0.89
N ASP A 205 -8.59 7.30 1.01
CA ASP A 205 -7.69 6.21 1.37
C ASP A 205 -6.73 5.82 0.25
N ILE A 206 -7.20 5.83 -1.00
CA ILE A 206 -6.36 5.51 -2.17
C ILE A 206 -5.35 6.63 -2.42
N PHE A 207 -5.79 7.87 -2.27
CA PHE A 207 -4.89 9.01 -2.28
C PHE A 207 -3.94 8.93 -1.07
N PHE A 208 -4.42 8.64 0.13
CA PHE A 208 -3.52 8.46 1.28
C PHE A 208 -2.50 7.34 1.06
N ARG A 209 -2.83 6.26 0.36
CA ARG A 209 -1.85 5.24 -0.05
C ARG A 209 -0.83 5.82 -1.03
N GLU A 210 -1.27 6.35 -2.17
CA GLU A 210 -0.33 6.90 -3.16
C GLU A 210 0.51 8.08 -2.64
N PHE A 211 -0.04 8.87 -1.72
CA PHE A 211 0.53 10.16 -1.30
C PHE A 211 1.04 10.21 0.15
N GLY A 212 0.54 9.34 1.03
CA GLY A 212 1.11 9.09 2.36
C GLY A 212 2.41 8.28 2.26
N ASP A 213 2.50 7.41 1.25
CA ASP A 213 3.71 6.67 0.86
C ASP A 213 4.68 7.53 0.04
N ILE A 214 4.43 8.84 -0.11
CA ILE A 214 5.44 9.82 -0.57
C ILE A 214 6.53 10.05 0.50
N GLY A 215 6.67 9.12 1.44
CA GLY A 215 7.96 8.78 2.02
C GLY A 215 8.99 8.54 0.91
N SER A 216 10.17 9.13 1.06
CA SER A 216 11.27 9.01 0.10
C SER A 216 11.54 7.56 -0.28
N LEU A 217 11.86 7.31 -1.55
CA LEU A 217 12.44 6.05 -2.00
C LEU A 217 13.64 5.71 -1.11
N TYR A 218 13.59 4.56 -0.44
CA TYR A 218 14.59 4.16 0.55
C TYR A 218 15.59 3.17 -0.08
N ALA A 219 15.07 2.18 -0.79
CA ALA A 219 15.85 1.12 -1.41
C ALA A 219 15.45 0.96 -2.89
N GLN A 220 16.44 0.84 -3.76
CA GLN A 220 16.25 0.55 -5.18
C GLN A 220 16.82 -0.81 -5.56
N SER A 221 16.16 -1.46 -6.54
CA SER A 221 16.61 -2.71 -7.14
C SER A 221 16.90 -3.80 -6.10
N ILE A 222 15.97 -4.00 -5.17
CA ILE A 222 16.05 -5.02 -4.15
C ILE A 222 15.99 -6.39 -4.83
N GLU A 223 17.04 -7.17 -4.61
CA GLU A 223 17.11 -8.57 -4.98
C GLU A 223 17.24 -9.41 -3.71
N THR A 224 16.33 -10.35 -3.52
CA THR A 224 16.34 -11.23 -2.34
C THR A 224 16.60 -12.67 -2.77
N LYS A 225 17.75 -13.19 -2.38
CA LYS A 225 18.14 -14.59 -2.61
C LYS A 225 17.81 -15.44 -1.40
N VAL A 226 17.07 -16.52 -1.62
CA VAL A 226 16.66 -17.50 -0.62
C VAL A 226 17.39 -18.81 -0.93
N LEU A 227 18.36 -19.17 -0.10
CA LEU A 227 19.15 -20.39 -0.19
C LEU A 227 18.57 -21.46 0.73
N PHE A 228 18.26 -22.63 0.17
CA PHE A 228 17.68 -23.75 0.91
C PHE A 228 18.78 -24.74 1.32
N GLY A 229 18.78 -25.14 2.59
CA GLY A 229 19.55 -26.28 3.11
C GLY A 229 19.00 -27.61 2.59
N LYS A 230 19.76 -28.71 2.70
CA LYS A 230 19.34 -30.03 2.16
C LYS A 230 18.11 -30.62 2.86
N ASP A 231 17.79 -30.07 4.01
CA ASP A 231 16.61 -30.29 4.84
C ASP A 231 15.40 -29.44 4.43
N VAL A 232 15.53 -28.60 3.41
CA VAL A 232 14.43 -27.79 2.88
C VAL A 232 14.37 -27.89 1.35
N GLU A 233 13.20 -28.23 0.83
CA GLU A 233 12.86 -28.28 -0.59
C GLU A 233 11.91 -27.14 -0.93
N PHE A 234 12.22 -26.34 -1.96
CA PHE A 234 11.30 -25.33 -2.48
C PHE A 234 10.16 -25.98 -3.26
N LEU A 235 8.90 -25.59 -2.98
CA LEU A 235 7.73 -26.07 -3.70
C LEU A 235 7.17 -25.00 -4.65
N GLU A 236 6.83 -23.82 -4.12
CA GLU A 236 6.32 -22.72 -4.94
C GLU A 236 6.47 -21.36 -4.26
N LEU A 237 6.48 -20.30 -5.06
CA LEU A 237 6.28 -18.93 -4.58
C LEU A 237 4.78 -18.60 -4.59
N ILE A 238 4.24 -18.20 -3.43
CA ILE A 238 2.84 -17.78 -3.30
C ILE A 238 2.69 -16.31 -3.70
N SER A 239 3.61 -15.47 -3.22
CA SER A 239 3.65 -14.06 -3.58
C SER A 239 3.92 -13.85 -5.06
N ASP A 240 3.29 -12.84 -5.64
CA ASP A 240 3.36 -12.58 -7.07
C ASP A 240 4.51 -11.62 -7.39
N ILE A 241 5.73 -12.16 -7.35
CA ILE A 241 6.98 -11.43 -7.56
C ILE A 241 7.78 -12.19 -8.62
N PRO A 242 8.38 -11.52 -9.62
CA PRO A 242 9.26 -12.17 -10.57
C PRO A 242 10.43 -12.85 -9.87
N PHE A 243 10.72 -14.09 -10.26
CA PHE A 243 11.81 -14.87 -9.68
C PHE A 243 12.43 -15.83 -10.68
N TYR A 244 13.65 -16.25 -10.39
CA TYR A 244 14.30 -17.37 -11.07
C TYR A 244 14.89 -18.33 -10.03
N THR A 245 15.17 -19.57 -10.46
CA THR A 245 15.71 -20.62 -9.61
C THR A 245 17.11 -21.01 -10.03
N GLU A 246 17.94 -21.35 -9.06
CA GLU A 246 19.26 -21.93 -9.28
C GLU A 246 19.24 -23.39 -8.82
N MET A 247 19.63 -24.30 -9.72
CA MET A 247 19.67 -25.74 -9.45
C MET A 247 20.92 -26.10 -8.63
N ASP A 248 20.82 -27.13 -7.81
CA ASP A 248 21.96 -27.65 -7.07
C ASP A 248 22.94 -28.35 -8.03
N PRO A 249 24.21 -27.89 -8.14
CA PRO A 249 25.20 -28.54 -8.99
C PRO A 249 25.43 -30.01 -8.64
N ASP A 250 25.26 -30.36 -7.36
CA ASP A 250 25.47 -31.72 -6.86
C ASP A 250 24.21 -32.59 -6.99
N GLN A 251 23.03 -31.97 -7.12
CA GLN A 251 21.73 -32.64 -7.24
C GLN A 251 20.85 -31.91 -8.27
N PRO A 252 20.97 -32.20 -9.57
CA PRO A 252 20.32 -31.44 -10.63
C PRO A 252 18.78 -31.40 -10.61
N SER A 253 18.13 -32.23 -9.79
CA SER A 253 16.68 -32.20 -9.58
C SER A 253 16.23 -31.29 -8.42
N ARG A 254 17.17 -30.76 -7.64
CA ARG A 254 16.91 -29.95 -6.45
C ARG A 254 17.16 -28.48 -6.74
N ILE A 255 16.22 -27.63 -6.34
CA ILE A 255 16.41 -26.17 -6.36
C ILE A 255 17.23 -25.79 -5.13
N LYS A 256 18.43 -25.23 -5.37
CA LYS A 256 19.34 -24.78 -4.33
C LYS A 256 18.96 -23.40 -3.80
N SER A 257 18.58 -22.50 -4.69
CA SER A 257 18.11 -21.17 -4.29
C SER A 257 17.08 -20.59 -5.25
N VAL A 258 16.30 -19.66 -4.72
CA VAL A 258 15.37 -18.81 -5.46
C VAL A 258 15.85 -17.37 -5.34
N VAL A 259 15.93 -16.66 -6.46
CA VAL A 259 16.27 -15.23 -6.48
C VAL A 259 15.04 -14.43 -6.88
N LEU A 260 14.61 -13.57 -5.96
CA LEU A 260 13.40 -12.76 -6.04
C LEU A 260 13.74 -11.33 -6.47
N GLN A 261 13.10 -10.84 -7.52
CA GLN A 261 13.24 -9.45 -7.98
C GLN A 261 12.20 -8.58 -7.27
N CYS A 262 12.54 -8.12 -6.07
CA CYS A 262 11.62 -7.41 -5.18
C CYS A 262 11.36 -5.95 -5.61
N GLY A 263 12.17 -5.41 -6.52
CA GLY A 263 11.99 -4.05 -7.04
C GLY A 263 12.38 -2.99 -6.03
N ASP A 264 11.66 -1.88 -5.99
CA ASP A 264 11.99 -0.75 -5.12
C ASP A 264 11.11 -0.73 -3.86
N MET A 265 11.61 -0.09 -2.80
CA MET A 265 10.90 0.05 -1.52
C MET A 265 11.08 1.46 -0.96
N ARG A 266 9.99 2.05 -0.50
CA ARG A 266 9.97 3.41 0.08
C ARG A 266 10.26 3.34 1.58
N ALA A 267 10.43 4.49 2.23
CA ALA A 267 10.54 4.54 3.68
C ALA A 267 9.17 4.26 4.33
N ASP A 268 9.16 3.61 5.50
CA ASP A 268 7.95 3.11 6.18
C ASP A 268 7.12 2.08 5.39
N ASP A 269 7.71 1.52 4.32
CA ASP A 269 7.15 0.43 3.53
C ASP A 269 7.58 -0.93 4.10
N ILE A 270 6.68 -1.90 4.03
CA ILE A 270 6.87 -3.29 4.43
C ILE A 270 6.65 -4.14 3.19
N ARG A 271 7.33 -5.27 3.04
CA ARG A 271 7.07 -6.21 1.94
C ARG A 271 7.05 -7.62 2.48
N ASN A 272 5.89 -8.26 2.35
CA ASN A 272 5.66 -9.63 2.78
C ASN A 272 5.74 -10.59 1.59
N ILE A 273 6.58 -11.60 1.73
CA ILE A 273 6.84 -12.61 0.71
C ILE A 273 6.58 -13.98 1.31
N VAL A 274 5.68 -14.75 0.70
CA VAL A 274 5.34 -16.08 1.16
C VAL A 274 5.85 -17.12 0.19
N VAL A 275 6.69 -18.02 0.70
CA VAL A 275 7.28 -19.15 -0.01
C VAL A 275 6.75 -20.45 0.59
N ARG A 276 6.31 -21.39 -0.24
CA ARG A 276 5.95 -22.73 0.22
C ARG A 276 7.15 -23.67 0.05
N VAL A 277 7.46 -24.40 1.11
CA VAL A 277 8.58 -25.33 1.17
C VAL A 277 8.13 -26.69 1.71
N ARG A 278 8.98 -27.69 1.58
CA ARG A 278 8.88 -28.96 2.29
C ARG A 278 10.12 -29.14 3.16
N THR A 279 9.90 -29.48 4.41
CA THR A 279 10.97 -29.72 5.38
C THR A 279 11.27 -31.22 5.45
N HIS A 280 12.55 -31.57 5.56
CA HIS A 280 13.08 -32.93 5.63
C HIS A 280 14.06 -33.09 6.81
N PRO A 281 13.55 -33.23 8.06
CA PRO A 281 14.38 -33.34 9.27
C PRO A 281 15.43 -34.45 9.19
N GLU A 282 15.08 -35.56 8.54
CA GLU A 282 15.92 -36.75 8.34
C GLU A 282 17.25 -36.46 7.59
N ASN A 283 17.28 -35.42 6.76
CA ASN A 283 18.45 -35.07 5.96
C ASN A 283 19.59 -34.43 6.80
N LEU A 284 19.33 -34.07 8.07
CA LEU A 284 20.32 -33.49 8.99
C LEU A 284 21.10 -34.52 9.81
N ILE A 285 20.67 -35.79 9.80
CA ILE A 285 21.22 -36.85 10.67
C ILE A 285 22.65 -37.26 10.25
N HIS A 286 23.16 -36.83 9.10
CA HIS A 286 24.39 -37.36 8.51
C HIS A 286 25.56 -36.40 8.26
N ASN A 287 25.53 -35.10 8.61
CA ASN A 287 26.74 -34.26 8.57
C ASN A 287 26.61 -32.96 9.37
N SER A 288 27.51 -32.73 10.33
CA SER A 288 27.55 -31.55 11.21
C SER A 288 27.94 -30.23 10.53
N ASP A 289 28.40 -30.27 9.28
CA ASP A 289 28.95 -29.12 8.54
C ASP A 289 28.01 -28.55 7.45
N GLN A 290 26.76 -29.03 7.37
CA GLN A 290 25.81 -28.54 6.36
C GLN A 290 24.90 -27.44 6.90
N ILE A 291 24.64 -26.42 6.06
CA ILE A 291 23.67 -25.36 6.33
C ILE A 291 22.29 -26.01 6.44
N GLY A 292 21.80 -26.18 7.67
CA GLY A 292 20.40 -26.52 7.94
C GLY A 292 19.53 -25.28 7.85
N GLY A 293 18.31 -25.44 7.35
CA GLY A 293 17.29 -24.41 7.25
C GLY A 293 17.36 -23.57 5.98
N ILE A 294 17.11 -22.27 6.11
CA ILE A 294 17.02 -21.31 5.01
C ILE A 294 17.93 -20.12 5.32
N LYS A 295 18.79 -19.74 4.38
CA LYS A 295 19.55 -18.49 4.44
C LYS A 295 18.98 -17.51 3.45
N ILE A 296 18.66 -16.31 3.90
CA ILE A 296 18.06 -15.25 3.10
C ILE A 296 19.05 -14.09 3.06
N SER A 297 19.37 -13.60 1.86
CA SER A 297 20.20 -12.42 1.67
C SER A 297 19.49 -11.45 0.74
N SER A 298 19.28 -10.21 1.19
CA SER A 298 18.69 -9.15 0.39
C SER A 298 19.72 -8.06 0.12
N SER A 299 19.91 -7.72 -1.16
CA SER A 299 20.83 -6.69 -1.62
C SER A 299 20.08 -5.55 -2.29
N PHE A 300 20.43 -4.31 -1.99
CA PHE A 300 19.74 -3.12 -2.53
C PHE A 300 20.62 -1.88 -2.49
N TYR A 301 20.30 -0.88 -3.34
CA TYR A 301 20.93 0.43 -3.26
C TYR A 301 20.19 1.30 -2.25
N ASN A 302 20.85 1.69 -1.16
CA ASN A 302 20.28 2.55 -0.14
C ASN A 302 20.39 4.04 -0.54
N LEU A 303 19.25 4.68 -0.76
CA LEU A 303 19.19 6.09 -1.15
C LEU A 303 19.40 7.06 0.02
N SER A 304 19.18 6.63 1.27
CA SER A 304 19.50 7.44 2.44
C SER A 304 21.01 7.51 2.69
N GLU A 305 21.78 6.53 2.20
CA GLU A 305 23.24 6.45 2.35
C GLU A 305 23.99 6.65 1.02
N LYS A 306 23.64 7.68 0.24
CA LYS A 306 24.35 8.06 -1.00
C LYS A 306 24.43 6.93 -2.05
N MET A 307 23.36 6.15 -2.23
CA MET A 307 23.30 5.05 -3.22
C MET A 307 24.30 3.91 -2.95
N LYS A 308 24.68 3.69 -1.69
CA LYS A 308 25.57 2.57 -1.34
C LYS A 308 24.82 1.25 -1.49
N LEU A 309 25.48 0.25 -2.07
CA LEU A 309 24.96 -1.12 -2.08
C LEU A 309 25.04 -1.68 -0.66
N GLU A 310 23.89 -2.04 -0.11
CA GLU A 310 23.74 -2.69 1.19
C GLU A 310 23.29 -4.13 1.03
N ASN A 311 23.69 -4.95 1.99
CA ASN A 311 23.29 -6.35 2.08
C ASN A 311 22.80 -6.61 3.51
N VAL A 312 21.63 -7.25 3.62
CA VAL A 312 21.09 -7.74 4.89
C VAL A 312 20.88 -9.25 4.77
N GLU A 313 21.27 -9.98 5.80
CA GLU A 313 21.17 -11.44 5.84
C GLU A 313 20.32 -11.89 7.04
N PHE A 314 19.59 -12.98 6.85
CA PHE A 314 18.82 -13.64 7.89
C PHE A 314 18.92 -15.15 7.73
N GLU A 315 19.20 -15.86 8.82
CA GLU A 315 19.21 -17.33 8.85
C GLU A 315 18.00 -17.83 9.63
N LEU A 316 17.19 -18.65 8.98
CA LEU A 316 16.01 -19.26 9.56
C LEU A 316 16.25 -20.77 9.70
N LYS A 317 16.30 -21.27 10.94
CA LYS A 317 16.57 -22.68 11.26
C LYS A 317 15.34 -23.29 11.94
N PRO A 318 14.76 -24.38 11.41
CA PRO A 318 13.69 -25.09 12.10
C PRO A 318 14.19 -25.72 13.41
N ASP A 319 13.32 -25.77 14.41
CA ASP A 319 13.55 -26.61 15.57
C ASP A 319 13.11 -28.05 15.28
N TRP A 320 14.09 -28.86 14.90
CA TRP A 320 13.88 -30.26 14.54
C TRP A 320 13.60 -31.18 15.73
N LYS A 321 13.69 -30.68 16.96
CA LYS A 321 13.62 -31.49 18.19
C LYS A 321 12.31 -31.35 18.94
N SER A 322 11.50 -30.36 18.62
CA SER A 322 10.23 -30.17 19.32
C SER A 322 9.17 -31.18 18.86
N GLN A 323 8.39 -31.67 19.83
CA GLN A 323 7.27 -32.60 19.62
C GLN A 323 5.91 -31.89 19.57
N SER A 324 5.82 -30.64 20.02
CA SER A 324 4.67 -29.79 19.76
C SER A 324 4.82 -29.17 18.38
N VAL A 325 3.71 -28.91 17.70
CA VAL A 325 3.72 -28.13 16.47
C VAL A 325 2.68 -27.04 16.68
N LYS A 326 3.15 -25.82 16.95
CA LYS A 326 2.30 -24.64 16.98
C LYS A 326 2.40 -23.91 15.65
N GLU A 327 1.26 -23.43 15.16
CA GLU A 327 1.18 -22.59 13.97
C GLU A 327 1.42 -21.13 14.31
N ASP A 328 2.19 -20.44 13.45
CA ASP A 328 2.35 -19.00 13.50
C ASP A 328 1.19 -18.29 12.79
N ALA A 329 0.41 -17.52 13.54
CA ALA A 329 -0.77 -16.82 13.05
C ALA A 329 -0.43 -15.76 11.98
N ASP A 330 0.71 -15.07 12.09
CA ASP A 330 1.17 -14.06 11.11
C ASP A 330 1.45 -14.74 9.76
N VAL A 331 2.10 -15.92 9.79
CA VAL A 331 2.36 -16.70 8.58
C VAL A 331 1.07 -17.22 7.93
N ILE A 332 0.08 -17.65 8.72
CA ILE A 332 -1.24 -18.06 8.18
C ILE A 332 -1.91 -16.88 7.48
N VAL A 333 -1.98 -15.74 8.17
CA VAL A 333 -2.66 -14.53 7.67
C VAL A 333 -2.05 -14.07 6.35
N GLU A 334 -0.73 -13.91 6.31
CA GLU A 334 -0.01 -13.49 5.10
C GLU A 334 -0.11 -14.51 3.97
N THR A 335 -0.13 -15.81 4.30
CA THR A 335 -0.33 -16.88 3.31
C THR A 335 -1.72 -16.76 2.66
N ILE A 336 -2.77 -16.53 3.46
CA ILE A 336 -4.14 -16.37 2.96
C ILE A 336 -4.24 -15.13 2.08
N VAL A 337 -3.70 -13.98 2.53
CA VAL A 337 -3.67 -12.72 1.77
C VAL A 337 -2.96 -12.91 0.42
N ALA A 338 -1.77 -13.50 0.41
CA ALA A 338 -1.01 -13.75 -0.82
C ALA A 338 -1.75 -14.72 -1.77
N LYS A 339 -2.33 -15.80 -1.23
CA LYS A 339 -3.18 -16.73 -2.00
C LYS A 339 -4.40 -16.03 -2.57
N SER A 340 -5.05 -15.14 -1.82
CA SER A 340 -6.21 -14.39 -2.29
C SER A 340 -5.87 -13.54 -3.51
N GLY A 341 -4.75 -12.79 -3.47
CA GLY A 341 -4.30 -12.00 -4.62
C GLY A 341 -4.08 -12.86 -5.88
N LYS A 342 -3.41 -14.01 -5.73
CA LYS A 342 -3.15 -14.95 -6.83
C LYS A 342 -4.43 -15.60 -7.37
N ALA A 343 -5.34 -16.01 -6.48
CA ALA A 343 -6.63 -16.59 -6.82
C ALA A 343 -7.52 -15.60 -7.57
N LEU A 344 -7.53 -14.33 -7.16
CA LEU A 344 -8.29 -13.26 -7.83
C LEU A 344 -7.78 -12.98 -9.26
N LYS A 345 -6.46 -12.94 -9.47
CA LYS A 345 -5.88 -12.82 -10.83
C LYS A 345 -6.28 -14.01 -11.72
N LYS A 346 -6.24 -15.23 -11.18
CA LYS A 346 -6.68 -16.44 -11.89
C LYS A 346 -8.18 -16.40 -12.20
N ALA A 347 -9.01 -16.04 -11.23
CA ALA A 347 -10.45 -15.90 -11.41
C ALA A 347 -10.79 -14.85 -12.47
N SER A 348 -10.13 -13.68 -12.46
CA SER A 348 -10.31 -12.66 -13.50
C SER A 348 -9.93 -13.17 -14.89
N SER A 349 -8.85 -13.95 -15.01
CA SER A 349 -8.47 -14.56 -16.29
C SER A 349 -9.53 -15.53 -16.81
N LEU A 350 -10.08 -16.38 -15.93
CA LEU A 350 -11.18 -17.30 -16.27
C LEU A 350 -12.45 -16.57 -16.70
N ILE A 351 -12.77 -15.43 -16.08
CA ILE A 351 -13.92 -14.60 -16.51
C ILE A 351 -13.70 -14.08 -17.93
N LYS A 352 -12.49 -13.62 -18.27
CA LYS A 352 -12.16 -13.18 -19.63
C LYS A 352 -12.29 -14.31 -20.65
N GLU A 353 -11.98 -15.54 -20.26
CA GLU A 353 -12.12 -16.75 -21.07
C GLU A 353 -13.57 -17.27 -21.16
N GLY A 354 -14.51 -16.66 -20.44
CA GLY A 354 -15.93 -17.05 -20.41
C GLY A 354 -16.29 -18.12 -19.37
N SER A 355 -15.32 -18.56 -18.56
CA SER A 355 -15.47 -19.63 -17.55
C SER A 355 -15.90 -19.08 -16.19
N LEU A 356 -17.10 -18.51 -16.13
CA LEU A 356 -17.64 -17.88 -14.90
C LEU A 356 -17.81 -18.85 -13.73
N GLU A 357 -18.24 -20.09 -14.00
CA GLU A 357 -18.45 -21.09 -12.96
C GLU A 357 -17.14 -21.43 -12.23
N ASP A 358 -16.04 -21.56 -12.97
CA ASP A 358 -14.75 -21.89 -12.38
C ASP A 358 -14.14 -20.71 -11.61
N ALA A 359 -14.34 -19.49 -12.09
CA ALA A 359 -13.99 -18.28 -11.35
C ALA A 359 -14.78 -18.18 -10.02
N SER A 360 -16.08 -18.46 -10.05
CA SER A 360 -16.91 -18.48 -8.83
C SER A 360 -16.47 -19.58 -7.87
N LYS A 361 -16.16 -20.79 -8.35
CA LYS A 361 -15.67 -21.90 -7.49
C LYS A 361 -14.38 -21.54 -6.77
N ILE A 362 -13.43 -20.87 -7.45
CA ILE A 362 -12.17 -20.42 -6.84
C ILE A 362 -12.46 -19.45 -5.69
N LEU A 363 -13.36 -18.48 -5.90
CA LEU A 363 -13.72 -17.51 -4.87
C LEU A 363 -14.48 -18.13 -3.71
N SER A 364 -15.45 -18.99 -3.97
CA SER A 364 -16.18 -19.70 -2.91
C SER A 364 -15.25 -20.54 -2.05
N ALA A 365 -14.26 -21.20 -2.65
CA ALA A 365 -13.25 -21.96 -1.91
C ALA A 365 -12.37 -21.04 -1.04
N LEU A 366 -11.96 -19.89 -1.58
CA LEU A 366 -11.15 -18.91 -0.85
C LEU A 366 -11.93 -18.27 0.31
N ILE A 367 -13.20 -17.90 0.10
CA ILE A 367 -14.07 -17.34 1.15
C ILE A 367 -14.20 -18.34 2.31
N LYS A 368 -14.40 -19.64 2.01
CA LYS A 368 -14.44 -20.69 3.03
C LYS A 368 -13.11 -20.84 3.79
N GLU A 369 -11.97 -20.73 3.09
CA GLU A 369 -10.64 -20.78 3.73
C GLU A 369 -10.44 -19.59 4.68
N VAL A 370 -10.81 -18.38 4.26
CA VAL A 370 -10.77 -17.16 5.10
C VAL A 370 -11.70 -17.28 6.30
N ASP A 371 -12.92 -17.78 6.09
CA ASP A 371 -13.94 -17.93 7.14
C ASP A 371 -13.50 -18.91 8.24
N HIS A 372 -12.86 -20.03 7.86
CA HIS A 372 -12.35 -21.00 8.82
C HIS A 372 -11.19 -20.47 9.68
N GLN A 373 -10.51 -19.42 9.22
CA GLN A 373 -9.33 -18.84 9.85
C GLN A 373 -9.61 -17.43 10.40
N ILE A 374 -10.89 -17.04 10.50
CA ILE A 374 -11.29 -15.67 10.84
C ILE A 374 -10.80 -15.27 12.23
N ASP A 375 -10.82 -16.20 13.19
CA ASP A 375 -10.46 -15.96 14.59
C ASP A 375 -8.97 -15.61 14.79
N LEU A 376 -8.10 -15.93 13.81
CA LEU A 376 -6.68 -15.62 13.91
C LEU A 376 -6.37 -14.13 13.75
N ALA A 377 -7.16 -13.43 12.93
CA ALA A 377 -7.06 -11.99 12.72
C ALA A 377 -8.43 -11.44 12.32
N PRO A 378 -9.38 -11.32 13.27
CA PRO A 378 -10.79 -11.07 12.98
C PRO A 378 -11.03 -9.85 12.10
N GLU A 379 -10.31 -8.75 12.32
CA GLU A 379 -10.46 -7.52 11.53
C GLU A 379 -9.97 -7.68 10.07
N VAL A 380 -8.78 -8.27 9.90
CA VAL A 380 -8.18 -8.44 8.57
C VAL A 380 -8.96 -9.47 7.77
N MET A 381 -9.30 -10.60 8.40
CA MET A 381 -9.99 -11.72 7.77
C MET A 381 -11.46 -11.38 7.49
N SER A 382 -12.18 -10.71 8.41
CA SER A 382 -13.54 -10.23 8.11
C SER A 382 -13.54 -9.21 6.98
N SER A 383 -12.59 -8.26 6.98
CA SER A 383 -12.45 -7.29 5.91
C SER A 383 -12.13 -7.96 4.57
N LEU A 384 -11.25 -8.95 4.55
CA LEU A 384 -10.93 -9.73 3.36
C LEU A 384 -12.14 -10.55 2.90
N LYS A 385 -12.82 -11.23 3.81
CA LYS A 385 -14.03 -12.01 3.55
C LYS A 385 -15.13 -11.15 2.93
N SER A 386 -15.49 -10.02 3.54
CA SER A 386 -16.52 -9.13 3.01
C SER A 386 -16.20 -8.61 1.60
N ARG A 387 -14.92 -8.34 1.32
CA ARG A 387 -14.48 -7.96 -0.04
C ARG A 387 -14.62 -9.12 -1.02
N LEU A 388 -14.17 -10.32 -0.65
CA LEU A 388 -14.29 -11.50 -1.50
C LEU A 388 -15.76 -11.87 -1.76
N GLU A 389 -16.64 -11.74 -0.77
CA GLU A 389 -18.10 -11.94 -0.91
C GLU A 389 -18.74 -10.89 -1.81
N ALA A 390 -18.36 -9.62 -1.68
CA ALA A 390 -18.81 -8.56 -2.59
C ALA A 390 -18.37 -8.85 -4.04
N LEU A 391 -17.13 -9.31 -4.23
CA LEU A 391 -16.61 -9.70 -5.54
C LEU A 391 -17.33 -10.92 -6.11
N GLU A 392 -17.59 -11.94 -5.29
CA GLU A 392 -18.34 -13.13 -5.70
C GLU A 392 -19.78 -12.77 -6.10
N THR A 393 -20.43 -11.89 -5.36
CA THR A 393 -21.77 -11.37 -5.68
C THR A 393 -21.77 -10.66 -7.03
N LYS A 394 -20.78 -9.79 -7.28
CA LYS A 394 -20.62 -9.09 -8.56
C LYS A 394 -20.40 -10.03 -9.75
N ILE A 395 -19.70 -11.16 -9.58
CA ILE A 395 -19.58 -12.20 -10.63
C ILE A 395 -20.94 -12.80 -10.98
N LYS A 396 -21.77 -13.05 -9.97
CA LYS A 396 -23.10 -13.62 -10.14
C LYS A 396 -24.08 -12.63 -10.79
N GLU A 397 -23.91 -11.33 -10.51
CA GLU A 397 -24.82 -10.27 -10.98
C GLU A 397 -24.45 -9.68 -12.35
N ASN A 398 -23.16 -9.51 -12.66
CA ASN A 398 -22.74 -8.85 -13.90
C ASN A 398 -21.39 -9.37 -14.43
N SER A 399 -21.45 -10.27 -15.42
CA SER A 399 -20.25 -10.90 -16.00
C SER A 399 -19.30 -9.95 -16.71
N LYS A 400 -19.76 -8.77 -17.17
CA LYS A 400 -18.93 -7.82 -17.93
C LYS A 400 -17.98 -6.98 -17.06
N THR A 401 -18.39 -6.62 -15.85
CA THR A 401 -17.58 -5.80 -14.93
C THR A 401 -16.88 -6.62 -13.85
N ALA A 402 -17.31 -7.86 -13.61
CA ALA A 402 -16.75 -8.72 -12.59
C ALA A 402 -15.24 -8.97 -12.75
N GLY A 403 -14.75 -9.17 -13.97
CA GLY A 403 -13.32 -9.33 -14.24
C GLY A 403 -12.49 -8.11 -13.83
N LYS A 404 -13.10 -6.91 -13.86
CA LYS A 404 -12.48 -5.64 -13.48
C LYS A 404 -12.30 -5.53 -11.96
N HIS A 405 -13.40 -5.69 -11.22
CA HIS A 405 -13.37 -5.64 -9.76
C HIS A 405 -12.42 -6.68 -9.14
N LEU A 406 -12.31 -7.88 -9.74
CA LEU A 406 -11.34 -8.88 -9.27
C LEU A 406 -9.88 -8.43 -9.45
N MET A 407 -9.55 -7.71 -10.53
CA MET A 407 -8.20 -7.21 -10.77
C MET A 407 -7.84 -6.04 -9.85
N ALA A 408 -8.79 -5.12 -9.63
CA ALA A 408 -8.66 -4.06 -8.63
C ALA A 408 -8.45 -4.66 -7.23
N GLY A 409 -9.33 -5.59 -6.82
CA GLY A 409 -9.23 -6.28 -5.53
C GLY A 409 -7.93 -7.07 -5.36
N ALA A 410 -7.44 -7.74 -6.40
CA ALA A 410 -6.17 -8.46 -6.36
C ALA A 410 -4.98 -7.52 -6.11
N SER A 411 -5.00 -6.34 -6.72
CA SER A 411 -3.95 -5.33 -6.56
C SER A 411 -4.03 -4.70 -5.16
N ASP A 412 -5.23 -4.37 -4.68
CA ASP A 412 -5.46 -3.88 -3.31
C ASP A 412 -4.99 -4.86 -2.22
N ILE A 413 -5.16 -6.17 -2.44
CA ILE A 413 -4.73 -7.21 -1.50
C ILE A 413 -3.21 -7.38 -1.50
N GLN A 414 -2.56 -7.23 -2.66
CA GLN A 414 -1.09 -7.30 -2.78
C GLN A 414 -0.34 -6.15 -2.08
N TYR A 415 -0.99 -5.00 -1.89
CA TYR A 415 -0.42 -3.82 -1.21
C TYR A 415 -0.90 -3.64 0.24
N ARG A 416 -1.68 -4.60 0.78
CA ARG A 416 -2.09 -4.58 2.19
C ARG A 416 -0.92 -5.11 3.04
N ASN A 417 0.07 -4.27 3.24
CA ASN A 417 1.14 -4.52 4.18
C ASN A 417 0.58 -4.38 5.60
N ILE A 418 0.34 -5.52 6.25
CA ILE A 418 -0.04 -5.58 7.66
C ILE A 418 1.23 -5.25 8.45
N ASP A 419 1.14 -4.28 9.38
CA ASP A 419 2.23 -4.08 10.34
C ASP A 419 2.40 -5.40 11.12
N PRO A 420 3.63 -5.91 11.31
CA PRO A 420 3.85 -7.08 12.14
C PRO A 420 3.10 -6.95 13.46
N ILE A 421 2.49 -8.05 13.91
CA ILE A 421 2.42 -8.31 15.34
C ILE A 421 3.88 -8.45 15.77
N SER A 422 4.48 -7.36 16.22
CA SER A 422 5.84 -7.32 16.73
C SER A 422 5.92 -8.29 17.90
N GLU A 423 6.68 -9.37 17.74
CA GLU A 423 6.88 -10.39 18.80
C GLU A 423 7.60 -9.84 20.04
N ASP A 424 8.31 -8.71 19.89
CA ASP A 424 9.04 -8.05 20.98
C ASP A 424 8.21 -6.98 21.71
N ILE A 425 7.00 -6.66 21.22
CA ILE A 425 6.12 -5.66 21.82
C ILE A 425 4.88 -6.38 22.36
N GLU A 426 4.81 -6.51 23.67
CA GLU A 426 3.60 -6.99 24.35
C GLU A 426 2.49 -5.93 24.23
N TYR A 427 1.58 -6.14 23.28
CA TYR A 427 0.44 -5.26 23.10
C TYR A 427 -0.53 -5.35 24.27
N HIS A 428 -1.08 -4.20 24.68
CA HIS A 428 -2.05 -4.14 25.75
C HIS A 428 -3.20 -3.18 25.44
N ASP A 429 -4.32 -3.39 26.12
CA ASP A 429 -5.55 -2.60 25.93
C ASP A 429 -5.58 -1.30 26.75
N GLN A 430 -4.44 -0.89 27.30
CA GLN A 430 -4.33 0.40 27.96
C GLN A 430 -4.52 1.54 26.96
N ILE A 431 -5.20 2.59 27.40
CA ILE A 431 -5.51 3.77 26.60
C ILE A 431 -4.48 4.85 26.91
N PHE A 432 -3.69 5.22 25.92
CA PHE A 432 -2.83 6.40 26.00
C PHE A 432 -3.62 7.66 25.67
N VAL A 433 -3.43 8.73 26.43
CA VAL A 433 -4.06 10.02 26.14
C VAL A 433 -3.00 11.07 25.88
N TYR A 434 -2.96 11.55 24.64
CA TYR A 434 -2.16 12.69 24.25
C TYR A 434 -2.96 13.98 24.47
N LYS A 435 -2.43 14.90 25.28
CA LYS A 435 -3.05 16.22 25.51
C LYS A 435 -2.32 17.27 24.69
N SER A 436 -3.03 17.90 23.78
CA SER A 436 -2.49 19.04 23.03
C SER A 436 -2.08 20.18 23.97
N THR A 437 -0.95 20.81 23.67
CA THR A 437 -0.42 22.00 24.39
C THR A 437 -0.63 23.29 23.60
N GLY A 438 -1.57 23.28 22.64
CA GLY A 438 -1.90 24.39 21.75
C GLY A 438 -2.42 23.89 20.40
N ASP A 439 -2.47 24.77 19.41
CA ASP A 439 -2.89 24.43 18.04
C ASP A 439 -2.00 23.35 17.45
N ILE A 440 -2.60 22.42 16.71
CA ILE A 440 -1.86 21.42 15.94
C ILE A 440 -1.69 21.99 14.54
N ASP A 441 -0.46 22.30 14.19
CA ASP A 441 -0.06 22.87 12.91
C ASP A 441 1.12 22.08 12.32
N LEU A 442 1.58 22.49 11.13
CA LEU A 442 2.75 21.92 10.48
C LEU A 442 3.98 21.75 11.40
N TYR A 443 4.19 22.61 12.40
CA TYR A 443 5.36 22.58 13.27
C TYR A 443 5.22 21.59 14.42
N LYS A 444 4.01 21.38 14.95
CA LYS A 444 3.74 20.42 16.04
C LYS A 444 3.39 19.01 15.56
N CYS A 445 3.05 18.84 14.29
CA CYS A 445 2.77 17.53 13.70
C CYS A 445 3.92 16.50 13.88
N PRO A 446 5.20 16.85 13.66
CA PRO A 446 6.31 15.90 13.87
C PRO A 446 6.41 15.42 15.32
N GLU A 447 6.29 16.33 16.29
CA GLU A 447 6.36 16.01 17.71
C GLU A 447 5.23 15.05 18.14
N LEU A 448 4.00 15.33 17.67
CA LEU A 448 2.85 14.45 17.89
C LEU A 448 3.13 13.05 17.32
N LYS A 449 3.64 12.96 16.09
CA LYS A 449 3.96 11.66 15.46
C LYS A 449 4.98 10.88 16.28
N THR A 450 6.08 11.51 16.68
CA THR A 450 7.13 10.86 17.47
C THR A 450 6.60 10.36 18.81
N ASN A 451 5.84 11.18 19.55
CA ASN A 451 5.23 10.76 20.83
C ASN A 451 4.33 9.53 20.67
N ILE A 452 3.49 9.55 19.63
CA ILE A 452 2.57 8.45 19.37
C ILE A 452 3.33 7.20 18.97
N GLN A 453 4.37 7.32 18.14
CA GLN A 453 5.21 6.20 17.75
C GLN A 453 5.97 5.60 18.94
N GLU A 454 6.52 6.43 19.84
CA GLU A 454 7.15 5.95 21.07
C GLU A 454 6.17 5.12 21.91
N LYS A 455 4.94 5.61 22.10
CA LYS A 455 3.90 4.85 22.82
C LYS A 455 3.49 3.59 22.09
N MET A 456 3.45 3.61 20.78
CA MET A 456 3.23 2.42 19.98
C MET A 456 4.36 1.38 20.15
N HIS A 457 5.61 1.80 20.39
CA HIS A 457 6.71 0.87 20.73
C HIS A 457 6.58 0.32 22.15
N GLU A 458 5.90 1.02 23.05
CA GLU A 458 5.58 0.56 24.41
C GLU A 458 4.38 -0.42 24.45
N GLY A 459 3.70 -0.68 23.32
CA GLY A 459 2.56 -1.61 23.25
C GLY A 459 1.18 -0.96 23.21
N PHE A 460 1.09 0.37 23.17
CA PHE A 460 -0.19 1.07 23.03
C PHE A 460 -0.78 0.93 21.61
N ARG A 461 -2.02 0.47 21.55
CA ARG A 461 -2.85 0.41 20.34
C ARG A 461 -4.11 1.27 20.41
N PHE A 462 -4.51 1.72 21.59
CA PHE A 462 -5.64 2.61 21.77
C PHE A 462 -5.18 3.99 22.23
N ILE A 463 -5.53 5.01 21.44
CA ILE A 463 -5.07 6.37 21.70
C ILE A 463 -6.25 7.34 21.65
N VAL A 464 -6.30 8.23 22.65
CA VAL A 464 -7.13 9.42 22.65
C VAL A 464 -6.24 10.65 22.41
N ILE A 465 -6.60 11.46 21.42
CA ILE A 465 -5.98 12.78 21.23
C ILE A 465 -6.97 13.84 21.71
N ASN A 466 -6.63 14.47 22.84
CA ASN A 466 -7.41 15.55 23.43
C ASN A 466 -7.02 16.90 22.82
N LEU A 467 -7.96 17.54 22.13
CA LEU A 467 -7.78 18.80 21.41
C LEU A 467 -8.32 20.03 22.13
N LYS A 468 -8.57 19.95 23.44
CA LYS A 468 -9.12 21.06 24.24
C LYS A 468 -8.31 22.36 24.16
N ALA A 469 -6.98 22.24 24.09
CA ALA A 469 -6.07 23.37 23.98
C ALA A 469 -5.87 23.84 22.54
N SER A 470 -6.36 23.09 21.55
CA SER A 470 -6.28 23.42 20.14
C SER A 470 -7.50 24.27 19.74
N SER A 471 -7.23 25.51 19.35
CA SER A 471 -8.20 26.43 18.79
C SER A 471 -8.26 26.38 17.27
N TYR A 472 -7.23 25.82 16.64
CA TYR A 472 -7.09 25.70 15.19
C TYR A 472 -6.32 24.43 14.81
N ILE A 473 -6.72 23.83 13.69
CA ILE A 473 -5.97 22.78 13.02
C ILE A 473 -5.84 23.14 11.54
N ASP A 474 -4.67 22.88 10.97
CA ASP A 474 -4.43 23.04 9.53
C ASP A 474 -4.55 21.70 8.79
N SER A 475 -4.36 21.72 7.47
CA SER A 475 -4.34 20.51 6.64
C SER A 475 -3.24 19.50 7.03
N SER A 476 -2.16 19.97 7.67
CA SER A 476 -1.04 19.15 8.13
C SER A 476 -1.44 18.33 9.36
N ALA A 477 -2.17 18.95 10.28
CA ALA A 477 -2.76 18.32 11.45
C ALA A 477 -3.78 17.24 11.06
N ILE A 478 -4.64 17.55 10.09
CA ILE A 478 -5.60 16.60 9.52
C ILE A 478 -4.88 15.36 8.96
N GLY A 479 -3.88 15.57 8.09
CA GLY A 479 -3.10 14.46 7.53
C GLY A 479 -2.38 13.66 8.59
N THR A 480 -1.89 14.31 9.65
CA THR A 480 -1.23 13.65 10.78
C THR A 480 -2.21 12.80 11.59
N LEU A 481 -3.41 13.28 11.86
CA LEU A 481 -4.44 12.52 12.58
C LEU A 481 -4.92 11.30 11.78
N ILE A 482 -5.10 11.45 10.47
CA ILE A 482 -5.43 10.35 9.57
C ILE A 482 -4.29 9.32 9.57
N GLN A 483 -3.04 9.77 9.49
CA GLN A 483 -1.88 8.90 9.50
C GLN A 483 -1.78 8.10 10.81
N ILE A 484 -1.98 8.74 11.96
CA ILE A 484 -2.00 8.08 13.27
C ILE A 484 -3.17 7.07 13.36
N SER A 485 -4.35 7.44 12.86
CA SER A 485 -5.49 6.52 12.78
C SER A 485 -5.14 5.27 11.97
N GLY A 486 -4.47 5.45 10.83
CA GLY A 486 -3.97 4.34 10.00
C GLY A 486 -2.97 3.45 10.74
N TRP A 487 -1.99 4.04 11.43
CA TRP A 487 -1.01 3.32 12.23
C TRP A 487 -1.65 2.44 13.30
N LEU A 488 -2.64 2.98 14.03
CA LEU A 488 -3.30 2.25 15.12
C LEU A 488 -4.24 1.17 14.59
N LYS A 489 -5.00 1.46 13.53
CA LYS A 489 -5.88 0.47 12.88
C LYS A 489 -5.09 -0.75 12.38
N ARG A 490 -3.88 -0.56 11.82
CA ARG A 490 -3.02 -1.69 11.41
C ARG A 490 -2.59 -2.61 12.56
N ARG A 491 -2.69 -2.15 13.81
CA ARG A 491 -2.36 -2.90 15.03
C ARG A 491 -3.59 -3.38 15.81
N GLY A 492 -4.77 -3.41 15.19
CA GLY A 492 -6.03 -3.73 15.87
C GLY A 492 -6.41 -2.70 16.93
N GLY A 493 -5.92 -1.48 16.77
CA GLY A 493 -6.11 -0.34 17.65
C GLY A 493 -7.17 0.63 17.15
N GLU A 494 -7.37 1.73 17.89
CA GLU A 494 -8.33 2.78 17.51
C GLU A 494 -7.80 4.15 17.93
N LEU A 495 -8.04 5.16 17.07
CA LEU A 495 -7.85 6.57 17.41
C LEU A 495 -9.20 7.22 17.69
N VAL A 496 -9.32 7.85 18.86
CA VAL A 496 -10.45 8.73 19.17
C VAL A 496 -9.95 10.15 19.44
N VAL A 497 -10.60 11.15 18.84
CA VAL A 497 -10.31 12.56 19.10
C VAL A 497 -11.35 13.12 20.07
N SER A 498 -10.91 13.81 21.12
CA SER A 498 -11.78 14.35 22.17
C SER A 498 -11.65 15.86 22.35
N ASP A 499 -12.67 16.47 22.97
CA ASP A 499 -12.68 17.86 23.40
C ASP A 499 -12.42 18.87 22.26
N LEU A 500 -13.00 18.62 21.08
CA LEU A 500 -12.92 19.54 19.94
C LEU A 500 -13.63 20.87 20.26
N ARG A 501 -12.93 21.99 20.04
CA ARG A 501 -13.57 23.32 19.99
C ARG A 501 -14.38 23.50 18.72
N ASP A 502 -15.37 24.39 18.73
CA ASP A 502 -16.27 24.63 17.59
C ASP A 502 -15.55 24.96 16.27
N SER A 503 -14.44 25.71 16.35
CA SER A 503 -13.59 26.02 15.20
C SER A 503 -12.98 24.76 14.56
N VAL A 504 -12.53 23.81 15.39
CA VAL A 504 -11.94 22.55 14.97
C VAL A 504 -13.03 21.56 14.53
N LYS A 505 -14.18 21.51 15.22
CA LYS A 505 -15.36 20.71 14.80
C LYS A 505 -15.81 21.08 13.39
N LYS A 506 -15.85 22.38 13.05
CA LYS A 506 -16.16 22.83 11.69
C LYS A 506 -15.17 22.30 10.66
N VAL A 507 -13.88 22.33 10.95
CA VAL A 507 -12.87 21.77 10.04
C VAL A 507 -13.10 20.28 9.84
N PHE A 508 -13.33 19.52 10.92
CA PHE A 508 -13.66 18.08 10.85
C PHE A 508 -14.89 17.79 9.98
N SER A 509 -15.94 18.59 10.10
CA SER A 509 -17.15 18.45 9.29
C SER A 509 -16.93 18.78 7.81
N ILE A 510 -16.17 19.85 7.51
CA ILE A 510 -15.91 20.30 6.13
C ILE A 510 -15.05 19.27 5.40
N THR A 511 -14.08 18.68 6.09
CA THR A 511 -13.17 17.68 5.51
C THR A 511 -13.68 16.25 5.67
N ARG A 512 -14.91 16.04 6.15
CA ARG A 512 -15.51 14.72 6.40
C ARG A 512 -14.59 13.77 7.18
N LEU A 513 -13.85 14.30 8.15
CA LEU A 513 -12.94 13.51 8.98
C LEU A 513 -13.67 12.54 9.90
N GLU A 514 -14.91 12.87 10.27
CA GLU A 514 -15.76 12.08 11.16
C GLU A 514 -16.08 10.68 10.60
N SER A 515 -15.98 10.47 9.28
CA SER A 515 -16.13 9.13 8.68
C SER A 515 -14.88 8.26 8.81
N HIS A 516 -13.73 8.83 9.18
CA HIS A 516 -12.44 8.13 9.23
C HIS A 516 -11.86 8.05 10.65
N ILE A 517 -12.21 9.00 11.51
CA ILE A 517 -11.72 9.13 12.89
C ILE A 517 -12.91 9.32 13.82
N ARG A 518 -13.02 8.48 14.85
CA ARG A 518 -14.07 8.60 15.86
C ARG A 518 -13.84 9.87 16.69
N VAL A 519 -14.92 10.58 16.96
CA VAL A 519 -14.90 11.82 17.73
C VAL A 519 -15.79 11.64 18.97
N ALA A 520 -15.32 12.13 20.12
CA ALA A 520 -16.09 12.16 21.35
C ALA A 520 -16.07 13.57 21.96
N ASP A 521 -17.13 13.93 22.69
CA ASP A 521 -17.23 15.27 23.27
C ASP A 521 -16.24 15.52 24.42
N THR A 522 -15.88 14.48 25.18
CA THR A 522 -14.91 14.55 26.30
C THR A 522 -13.93 13.40 26.26
N GLU A 523 -12.79 13.55 26.96
CA GLU A 523 -11.81 12.48 27.17
C GLU A 523 -12.47 11.23 27.80
N GLU A 524 -13.37 11.41 28.77
CA GLU A 524 -14.11 10.29 29.39
C GLU A 524 -15.00 9.57 28.38
N ALA A 525 -15.72 10.31 27.53
CA ALA A 525 -16.53 9.71 26.48
C ALA A 525 -15.67 8.97 25.45
N ALA A 526 -14.48 9.50 25.11
CA ALA A 526 -13.54 8.84 24.22
C ALA A 526 -13.05 7.50 24.80
N ARG A 527 -12.78 7.45 26.11
CA ARG A 527 -12.41 6.21 26.81
C ARG A 527 -13.52 5.18 26.79
N ILE A 528 -14.78 5.61 26.97
CA ILE A 528 -15.94 4.71 26.87
C ILE A 528 -16.04 4.12 25.47
N VAL A 529 -15.96 4.95 24.42
CA VAL A 529 -15.98 4.48 23.02
C VAL A 529 -14.88 3.45 22.75
N ILE A 530 -13.67 3.67 23.27
CA ILE A 530 -12.57 2.71 23.13
C ILE A 530 -12.85 1.42 23.91
N ASN A 531 -13.36 1.53 25.14
CA ASN A 531 -13.71 0.35 25.94
C ASN A 531 -14.83 -0.48 25.30
N ASP A 532 -15.81 0.17 24.67
CA ASP A 532 -16.86 -0.51 23.90
C ASP A 532 -16.24 -1.25 22.72
N VAL A 533 -15.31 -0.62 22.00
CA VAL A 533 -14.55 -1.28 20.93
C VAL A 533 -13.73 -2.46 21.44
N ILE A 534 -13.10 -2.35 22.62
CA ILE A 534 -12.35 -3.46 23.25
C ILE A 534 -13.32 -4.60 23.62
N GLN A 535 -14.49 -4.28 24.18
CA GLN A 535 -15.49 -5.29 24.58
C GLN A 535 -16.16 -5.97 23.39
N GLU A 536 -16.54 -5.23 22.36
CA GLU A 536 -17.06 -5.77 21.08
C GLU A 536 -16.05 -6.71 20.40
N ARG A 537 -14.75 -6.49 20.63
CA ARG A 537 -13.66 -7.33 20.11
C ARG A 537 -13.26 -8.48 21.04
N SER A 538 -13.77 -8.51 22.28
CA SER A 538 -13.52 -9.57 23.26
C SER A 538 -14.62 -10.64 23.30
N LEU A 539 -15.72 -10.41 22.60
CA LEU A 539 -16.88 -11.29 22.38
C LEU A 539 -16.79 -11.93 21.00
#